data_AF-A0A1I8CE86-F1
#
_entry.id   AF-A0A1I8CE86-F1
#
_cell.length_a   1.000
_cell.length_b   1.000
_cell.length_c   1.000
_cell.angle_alpha   90.00
_cell.angle_beta   90.00
_cell.angle_gamma   90.00
#
_symmetry.space_group_name_H-M   'P 1'
#
loop_
_entity.id
_entity.type
_entity.pdbx_description
1 polymer ?
#
loop_
_entity_poly.entity_id
_entity_poly.type
_entity_poly.pdbx_seq_one_letter_code
_entity_poly.pdbx_strand_id
1 'polypeptide(L)'
;MNAKRRKLNSEDVSASEFVFQSFKTEDYLAILKDLSFIKQKFCKTKIDDESKNEQILSQIFVLVDLFYKIVNNNEYNADKQQSKVLQEAISIIANLCYYSSAAKLYMSKARNPAILFSTLEQLLKKDNVLDKIKNNILRLVGNLILAPCTMVYFTTNDTLLSKIADFLGAEDENQKENAIKIFKNFASMKFPAAFLNNSAIQRIGEMILVEEQITKYKEDLIKILYFTFSYMKTVAGKQLAITQCPTLLLSKLQGYVNEETEDSEWSRCICSILNKSHDVREAIGTSGLISFIDNGKECLSFWKVLSYFAQDAWGRVTLREYSGLDLIINHLLTSNDVVEKCLLYEALRHFIHDSVGIAYLCMKGDLFRPEFIERIVRTQII
;
A
#
# COMPACT_ATOMS: atom_id res chain seq x y z
N MET A 1 12.79 17.98 -68.95
CA MET A 1 11.82 17.18 -68.17
C MET A 1 12.56 16.23 -67.25
N ASN A 2 12.45 16.48 -65.94
CA ASN A 2 12.61 15.57 -64.80
C ASN A 2 13.86 14.69 -64.67
N ALA A 3 14.94 15.30 -64.17
CA ALA A 3 15.75 14.67 -63.12
C ALA A 3 14.94 14.68 -61.81
N LYS A 4 14.39 13.53 -61.41
CA LYS A 4 13.67 13.39 -60.14
C LYS A 4 13.95 12.04 -59.49
N ARG A 5 14.36 12.13 -58.21
CA ARG A 5 14.36 11.10 -57.15
C ARG A 5 15.55 10.14 -57.08
N ARG A 6 16.70 10.70 -56.66
CA ARG A 6 17.54 10.11 -55.60
C ARG A 6 17.58 11.08 -54.42
N LYS A 7 16.74 10.81 -53.41
CA LYS A 7 16.93 11.18 -52.01
C LYS A 7 16.17 10.11 -51.21
N LEU A 8 16.82 8.94 -51.11
CA LEU A 8 16.64 8.08 -49.94
C LEU A 8 17.19 8.91 -48.78
N ASN A 9 16.30 9.28 -47.85
CA ASN A 9 16.71 9.91 -46.60
C ASN A 9 17.60 8.93 -45.85
N SER A 10 18.90 9.20 -45.93
CA SER A 10 19.91 8.78 -44.98
C SER A 10 19.65 9.47 -43.65
N GLU A 11 18.77 8.90 -42.84
CA GLU A 11 18.72 9.17 -41.39
C GLU A 11 18.61 7.85 -40.61
N ASP A 12 19.31 6.81 -41.08
CA ASP A 12 19.75 5.72 -40.19
C ASP A 12 21.04 6.19 -39.50
N VAL A 13 20.86 7.03 -38.49
CA VAL A 13 21.93 7.30 -37.51
C VAL A 13 22.04 6.05 -36.65
N SER A 14 23.14 5.33 -36.80
CA SER A 14 23.45 4.13 -36.03
C SER A 14 23.30 4.39 -34.52
N ALA A 15 22.67 3.46 -33.83
CA ALA A 15 22.32 3.54 -32.41
C ALA A 15 23.53 3.69 -31.44
N SER A 16 24.76 3.58 -31.97
CA SER A 16 26.01 3.51 -31.20
C SER A 16 26.75 4.84 -31.02
N GLU A 17 26.30 5.97 -31.61
CA GLU A 17 27.09 7.21 -31.64
C GLU A 17 26.54 8.40 -30.84
N PHE A 18 25.49 8.23 -30.02
CA PHE A 18 25.12 9.23 -29.02
C PHE A 18 25.89 9.03 -27.71
N VAL A 19 27.22 9.02 -27.77
CA VAL A 19 28.06 9.20 -26.57
C VAL A 19 28.12 10.69 -26.31
N PHE A 20 27.29 11.17 -25.38
CA PHE A 20 27.31 12.57 -24.95
C PHE A 20 28.66 12.86 -24.28
N GLN A 21 29.63 13.36 -25.06
CA GLN A 21 30.97 13.73 -24.55
C GLN A 21 30.86 14.77 -23.43
N SER A 22 29.81 15.58 -23.44
CA SER A 22 29.46 16.52 -22.36
C SER A 22 29.33 15.84 -20.99
N PHE A 23 28.93 14.57 -20.90
CA PHE A 23 28.79 13.88 -19.61
C PHE A 23 30.16 13.54 -19.00
N LYS A 24 31.22 13.58 -19.82
CA LYS A 24 32.60 13.47 -19.35
C LYS A 24 33.16 14.82 -18.88
N THR A 25 32.59 15.95 -19.29
CA THR A 25 33.01 17.28 -18.85
C THR A 25 32.31 17.68 -17.54
N GLU A 26 32.69 18.83 -16.98
CA GLU A 26 32.00 19.51 -15.87
C GLU A 26 31.14 20.68 -16.38
N ASP A 27 30.84 20.71 -17.68
CA ASP A 27 29.95 21.71 -18.26
C ASP A 27 28.49 21.30 -18.04
N TYR A 28 27.96 21.65 -16.86
CA TYR A 28 26.59 21.31 -16.48
C TYR A 28 25.52 21.92 -17.40
N LEU A 29 25.81 23.02 -18.09
CA LEU A 29 24.88 23.60 -19.06
C LEU A 29 24.79 22.76 -20.33
N ALA A 30 25.93 22.29 -20.85
CA ALA A 30 25.96 21.33 -21.96
C ALA A 30 25.25 20.03 -21.59
N ILE A 31 25.50 19.50 -20.37
CA ILE A 31 24.84 18.29 -19.87
C ILE A 31 23.31 18.49 -19.82
N LEU A 32 22.82 19.62 -19.30
CA LEU A 32 21.37 19.90 -19.25
C LEU A 32 20.73 19.97 -20.64
N LYS A 33 21.43 20.51 -21.63
CA LYS A 33 20.96 20.56 -23.02
C LYS A 33 20.78 19.15 -23.58
N ASP A 34 21.74 18.27 -23.32
CA ASP A 34 21.71 16.88 -23.76
C ASP A 34 20.61 16.08 -23.02
N LEU A 35 20.45 16.28 -21.71
CA LEU A 35 19.34 15.69 -20.95
C LEU A 35 17.97 16.14 -21.50
N SER A 36 17.82 17.41 -21.87
CA SER A 36 16.60 17.91 -22.52
C SER A 36 16.33 17.19 -23.84
N PHE A 37 17.36 16.96 -24.65
CA PHE A 37 17.24 16.20 -25.91
C PHE A 37 16.80 14.75 -25.66
N ILE A 38 17.44 14.04 -24.71
CA ILE A 38 17.06 12.66 -24.34
C ILE A 38 15.59 12.62 -23.87
N LYS A 39 15.20 13.56 -23.00
CA LYS A 39 13.83 13.65 -22.48
C LYS A 39 12.81 13.84 -23.59
N GLN A 40 13.08 14.70 -24.57
CA GLN A 40 12.19 14.93 -25.70
C GLN A 40 12.05 13.70 -26.61
N LYS A 41 13.15 12.96 -26.82
CA LYS A 41 13.20 11.82 -27.74
C LYS A 41 12.62 10.52 -27.15
N PHE A 42 12.88 10.24 -25.87
CA PHE A 42 12.61 8.92 -25.29
C PHE A 42 11.51 8.88 -24.21
N CYS A 43 11.03 10.02 -23.71
CA CYS A 43 10.09 10.04 -22.57
C CYS A 43 8.61 10.30 -22.94
N LYS A 44 8.21 10.20 -24.22
CA LYS A 44 6.86 10.64 -24.67
C LYS A 44 5.88 9.52 -25.04
N THR A 45 6.31 8.29 -25.29
CA THR A 45 5.41 7.20 -25.72
C THR A 45 5.89 5.83 -25.23
N LYS A 46 4.97 4.87 -25.07
CA LYS A 46 5.33 3.44 -24.92
C LYS A 46 6.17 3.00 -26.12
N ILE A 47 7.17 2.17 -25.87
CA ILE A 47 8.14 1.75 -26.88
C ILE A 47 8.04 0.24 -27.03
N ASP A 48 7.35 -0.20 -28.08
CA ASP A 48 7.19 -1.62 -28.46
C ASP A 48 8.11 -2.00 -29.65
N ASP A 49 9.09 -1.16 -29.97
CA ASP A 49 10.02 -1.33 -31.11
C ASP A 49 11.39 -1.80 -30.61
N GLU A 50 11.85 -2.96 -31.08
CA GLU A 50 13.12 -3.57 -30.70
C GLU A 50 14.33 -2.67 -30.99
N SER A 51 14.32 -1.93 -32.10
CA SER A 51 15.40 -1.01 -32.46
C SER A 51 15.54 0.15 -31.46
N LYS A 52 14.42 0.58 -30.87
CA LYS A 52 14.39 1.60 -29.83
C LYS A 52 14.81 1.04 -28.47
N ASN A 53 14.66 -0.26 -28.22
CA ASN A 53 15.13 -0.88 -26.97
C ASN A 53 16.65 -0.80 -26.84
N GLU A 54 17.42 -1.06 -27.90
CA GLU A 54 18.88 -0.90 -27.86
C GLU A 54 19.30 0.54 -27.57
N GLN A 55 18.62 1.52 -28.20
CA GLN A 55 18.86 2.93 -27.93
C GLN A 55 18.52 3.30 -26.48
N ILE A 56 17.41 2.83 -25.93
CA ILE A 56 17.06 3.07 -24.51
C ILE A 56 18.12 2.48 -23.59
N LEU A 57 18.60 1.27 -23.89
CA LEU A 57 19.61 0.59 -23.08
C LEU A 57 20.94 1.37 -23.10
N SER A 58 21.34 1.96 -24.23
CA SER A 58 22.51 2.82 -24.29
C SER A 58 22.30 4.12 -23.49
N GLN A 59 21.12 4.72 -23.56
CA GLN A 59 20.80 5.93 -22.80
C GLN A 59 20.78 5.69 -21.29
N ILE A 60 20.16 4.60 -20.82
CA ILE A 60 20.06 4.32 -19.38
C ILE A 60 21.45 4.03 -18.78
N PHE A 61 22.33 3.34 -19.52
CA PHE A 61 23.72 3.13 -19.10
C PHE A 61 24.41 4.47 -18.81
N VAL A 62 24.35 5.38 -19.79
CA VAL A 62 25.01 6.68 -19.73
C VAL A 62 24.41 7.57 -18.63
N LEU A 63 23.09 7.51 -18.41
CA LEU A 63 22.41 8.26 -17.35
C LEU A 63 22.74 7.74 -15.95
N VAL A 64 22.88 6.41 -15.78
CA VAL A 64 23.26 5.80 -14.50
C VAL A 64 24.70 6.17 -14.14
N ASP A 65 25.61 6.18 -15.12
CA ASP A 65 26.99 6.64 -14.90
C ASP A 65 27.04 8.12 -14.52
N LEU A 66 26.26 8.98 -15.20
CA LEU A 66 26.13 10.40 -14.85
C LEU A 66 25.57 10.59 -13.43
N PHE A 67 24.55 9.81 -13.06
CA PHE A 67 23.98 9.80 -11.72
C PHE A 67 25.06 9.50 -10.67
N TYR A 68 25.86 8.43 -10.85
CA TYR A 68 26.93 8.11 -9.91
C TYR A 68 28.01 9.18 -9.85
N LYS A 69 28.42 9.74 -11.00
CA LYS A 69 29.40 10.83 -11.06
C LYS A 69 28.97 12.00 -10.17
N ILE A 70 27.73 12.46 -10.32
CA ILE A 70 27.23 13.62 -9.58
C ILE A 70 27.07 13.30 -8.10
N VAL A 71 26.54 12.12 -7.76
CA VAL A 71 26.33 11.77 -6.35
C VAL A 71 27.66 11.60 -5.60
N ASN A 72 28.67 11.01 -6.24
CA ASN A 72 30.00 10.81 -5.65
C ASN A 72 30.74 12.14 -5.42
N ASN A 73 30.53 13.14 -6.28
CA ASN A 73 31.10 14.47 -6.09
C ASN A 73 30.51 15.20 -4.87
N ASN A 74 29.31 14.81 -4.38
CA ASN A 74 28.62 15.38 -3.22
C ASN A 74 28.35 16.90 -3.23
N GLU A 75 28.74 17.62 -4.29
CA GLU A 75 28.58 19.07 -4.44
C GLU A 75 27.18 19.50 -4.89
N TYR A 76 26.31 18.56 -5.26
CA TYR A 76 24.92 18.84 -5.68
C TYR A 76 24.05 19.53 -4.62
N ASN A 77 24.50 19.60 -3.37
CA ASN A 77 23.86 20.36 -2.29
C ASN A 77 24.25 21.84 -2.30
N ALA A 78 25.46 22.17 -2.79
CA ALA A 78 25.98 23.53 -2.85
C ALA A 78 25.81 24.15 -4.26
N ASP A 79 25.89 23.33 -5.30
CA ASP A 79 25.79 23.76 -6.70
C ASP A 79 24.39 23.49 -7.28
N LYS A 80 23.68 24.58 -7.59
CA LYS A 80 22.34 24.56 -8.20
C LYS A 80 22.33 23.86 -9.55
N GLN A 81 23.40 23.95 -10.34
CA GLN A 81 23.47 23.32 -11.65
C GLN A 81 23.61 21.81 -11.52
N GLN A 82 24.52 21.33 -10.67
CA GLN A 82 24.65 19.90 -10.35
C GLN A 82 23.34 19.31 -9.82
N SER A 83 22.67 20.02 -8.92
CA SER A 83 21.37 19.60 -8.38
C SER A 83 20.32 19.44 -9.49
N LYS A 84 20.28 20.37 -10.45
CA LYS A 84 19.37 20.33 -11.59
C LYS A 84 19.71 19.18 -12.55
N VAL A 85 20.98 18.92 -12.79
CA VAL A 85 21.43 17.78 -13.60
C VAL A 85 21.02 16.47 -12.93
N LEU A 86 21.27 16.32 -11.62
CA LEU A 86 20.87 15.13 -10.86
C LEU A 86 19.35 14.92 -10.92
N GLN A 87 18.58 15.99 -10.70
CA GLN A 87 17.13 15.96 -10.78
C GLN A 87 16.64 15.47 -12.15
N GLU A 88 17.16 16.04 -13.24
CA GLU A 88 16.76 15.67 -14.61
C GLU A 88 17.21 14.25 -14.98
N ALA A 89 18.42 13.85 -14.60
CA ALA A 89 18.93 12.49 -14.83
C ALA A 89 18.01 11.44 -14.18
N ILE A 90 17.69 11.58 -12.88
CA ILE A 90 16.79 10.65 -12.18
C ILE A 90 15.39 10.69 -12.80
N SER A 91 14.89 11.88 -13.18
CA SER A 91 13.59 12.01 -13.85
C SER A 91 13.52 11.24 -15.16
N ILE A 92 14.58 11.29 -15.97
CA ILE A 92 14.65 10.58 -17.25
C ILE A 92 14.77 9.07 -17.02
N ILE A 93 15.64 8.63 -16.09
CA ILE A 93 15.74 7.21 -15.71
C ILE A 93 14.37 6.67 -15.27
N ALA A 94 13.65 7.41 -14.40
CA ALA A 94 12.31 7.04 -13.96
C ALA A 94 11.32 6.90 -15.14
N ASN A 95 11.36 7.80 -16.12
CA ASN A 95 10.52 7.71 -17.32
C ASN A 95 10.87 6.49 -18.18
N LEU A 96 12.16 6.25 -18.43
CA LEU A 96 12.61 5.09 -19.21
C LEU A 96 12.16 3.79 -18.53
N CYS A 97 12.33 3.69 -17.21
CA CYS A 97 11.83 2.56 -16.43
C CYS A 97 10.30 2.47 -16.43
N TYR A 98 9.56 3.57 -16.58
CA TYR A 98 8.09 3.50 -16.69
C TYR A 98 7.65 2.83 -18.01
N TYR A 99 8.27 3.22 -19.12
CA TYR A 99 7.85 2.81 -20.46
C TYR A 99 8.53 1.54 -20.99
N SER A 100 9.67 1.11 -20.43
CA SER A 100 10.45 -0.02 -20.95
C SER A 100 10.79 -1.05 -19.88
N SER A 101 10.37 -2.31 -20.11
CA SER A 101 10.79 -3.46 -19.29
C SER A 101 12.28 -3.75 -19.43
N ALA A 102 12.87 -3.50 -20.61
CA ALA A 102 14.30 -3.64 -20.84
C ALA A 102 15.10 -2.67 -19.97
N ALA A 103 14.63 -1.42 -19.82
CA ALA A 103 15.22 -0.46 -18.90
C ALA A 103 15.17 -0.95 -17.44
N LYS A 104 14.03 -1.48 -16.97
CA LYS A 104 13.93 -2.06 -15.62
C LYS A 104 14.89 -3.24 -15.41
N LEU A 105 14.98 -4.13 -16.41
CA LEU A 105 15.89 -5.28 -16.38
C LEU A 105 17.36 -4.86 -16.37
N TYR A 106 17.70 -3.79 -17.10
CA TYR A 106 19.03 -3.20 -17.04
C TYR A 106 19.33 -2.69 -15.62
N MET A 107 18.38 -2.02 -14.97
CA MET A 107 18.59 -1.54 -13.59
C MET A 107 18.85 -2.67 -12.60
N SER A 108 18.25 -3.86 -12.79
CA SER A 108 18.59 -5.06 -11.98
C SER A 108 19.93 -5.70 -12.34
N LYS A 109 20.53 -5.33 -13.48
CA LYS A 109 21.82 -5.87 -13.98
C LYS A 109 22.92 -4.81 -14.04
N ALA A 110 22.65 -3.56 -13.68
CA ALA A 110 23.61 -2.48 -13.67
C ALA A 110 24.82 -2.91 -12.84
N ARG A 111 26.03 -2.42 -13.19
CA ARG A 111 27.34 -2.91 -12.67
C ARG A 111 27.36 -3.30 -11.19
N ASN A 112 26.60 -2.61 -10.35
CA ASN A 112 26.26 -3.11 -9.02
C ASN A 112 24.87 -2.59 -8.59
N PRO A 113 23.80 -3.41 -8.63
CA PRO A 113 22.46 -2.95 -8.26
C PRO A 113 22.38 -2.62 -6.77
N ALA A 114 23.13 -3.32 -5.92
CA ALA A 114 23.17 -3.00 -4.49
C ALA A 114 23.71 -1.59 -4.22
N ILE A 115 24.71 -1.15 -4.99
CA ILE A 115 25.21 0.24 -4.94
C ILE A 115 24.14 1.23 -5.42
N LEU A 116 23.36 0.89 -6.46
CA LEU A 116 22.29 1.77 -6.91
C LEU A 116 21.28 2.01 -5.78
N PHE A 117 20.75 0.94 -5.20
CA PHE A 117 19.73 1.03 -4.16
C PHE A 117 20.25 1.69 -2.89
N SER A 118 21.51 1.43 -2.49
CA SER A 118 22.11 2.10 -1.35
C SER A 118 22.34 3.60 -1.61
N THR A 119 22.70 4.00 -2.83
CA THR A 119 22.82 5.40 -3.20
C THR A 119 21.45 6.11 -3.21
N LEU A 120 20.39 5.47 -3.72
CA LEU A 120 19.02 6.00 -3.65
C LEU A 120 18.57 6.18 -2.19
N GLU A 121 18.84 5.19 -1.34
CA GLU A 121 18.57 5.27 0.10
C GLU A 121 19.30 6.44 0.77
N GLN A 122 20.60 6.62 0.49
CA GLN A 122 21.39 7.72 1.05
C GLN A 122 20.82 9.08 0.64
N LEU A 123 20.41 9.23 -0.62
CA LEU A 123 19.80 10.47 -1.11
C LEU A 123 18.45 10.75 -0.44
N LEU A 124 17.62 9.72 -0.19
CA LEU A 124 16.36 9.88 0.51
C LEU A 124 16.54 10.24 2.00
N LYS A 125 17.63 9.79 2.63
CA LYS A 125 17.96 10.06 4.03
C LYS A 125 18.53 11.45 4.27
N LYS A 126 19.11 12.11 3.26
CA LYS A 126 19.71 13.44 3.40
C LYS A 126 18.64 14.54 3.44
N ASP A 127 18.68 15.36 4.49
CA ASP A 127 17.71 16.46 4.68
C ASP A 127 17.88 17.57 3.64
N ASN A 128 19.11 17.85 3.23
CA ASN A 128 19.46 18.92 2.28
C ASN A 128 19.22 18.58 0.81
N VAL A 129 18.76 17.37 0.49
CA VAL A 129 18.39 16.99 -0.88
C VAL A 129 17.05 17.62 -1.24
N LEU A 130 17.00 18.32 -2.39
CA LEU A 130 15.79 18.95 -2.91
C LEU A 130 14.62 17.96 -3.00
N ASP A 131 13.42 18.42 -2.62
CA ASP A 131 12.21 17.58 -2.67
C ASP A 131 11.90 17.05 -4.06
N LYS A 132 12.23 17.81 -5.11
CA LYS A 132 12.09 17.35 -6.50
C LYS A 132 12.98 16.13 -6.81
N ILE A 133 14.15 16.03 -6.20
CA ILE A 133 15.03 14.86 -6.33
C ILE A 133 14.41 13.67 -5.59
N LYS A 134 13.97 13.87 -4.34
CA LYS A 134 13.28 12.83 -3.55
C LYS A 134 12.04 12.29 -4.28
N ASN A 135 11.23 13.17 -4.85
CA ASN A 135 10.06 12.83 -5.67
C ASN A 135 10.44 11.97 -6.89
N ASN A 136 11.49 12.34 -7.61
CA ASN A 136 11.94 11.55 -8.76
C ASN A 136 12.52 10.19 -8.34
N ILE A 137 13.17 10.10 -7.17
CA ILE A 137 13.65 8.82 -6.62
C ILE A 137 12.48 7.92 -6.24
N LEU A 138 11.47 8.42 -5.52
CA LEU A 138 10.28 7.65 -5.16
C LEU A 138 9.55 7.17 -6.42
N ARG A 139 9.43 8.03 -7.44
CA ARG A 139 8.85 7.65 -8.74
C ARG A 139 9.66 6.55 -9.44
N LEU A 140 10.98 6.66 -9.44
CA LEU A 140 11.88 5.62 -9.97
C LEU A 140 11.68 4.30 -9.23
N VAL A 141 11.70 4.31 -7.90
CA VAL A 141 11.47 3.13 -7.06
C VAL A 141 10.12 2.49 -7.37
N GLY A 142 9.05 3.28 -7.43
CA GLY A 142 7.71 2.79 -7.77
C GLY A 142 7.64 2.10 -9.14
N ASN A 143 8.43 2.57 -10.11
CA ASN A 143 8.52 1.95 -11.45
C ASN A 143 9.37 0.67 -11.46
N LEU A 144 10.44 0.63 -10.67
CA LEU A 144 11.32 -0.53 -10.55
C LEU A 144 10.59 -1.70 -9.90
N ILE A 145 9.88 -1.48 -8.79
CA ILE A 145 9.14 -2.51 -8.04
C ILE A 145 8.27 -3.38 -8.96
N LEU A 146 7.64 -2.78 -9.98
CA LEU A 146 6.80 -3.49 -10.94
C LEU A 146 7.55 -4.55 -11.79
N ALA A 147 8.88 -4.61 -11.73
CA ALA A 147 9.69 -5.66 -12.35
C ALA A 147 10.16 -6.68 -11.30
N PRO A 148 9.78 -7.97 -11.42
CA PRO A 148 10.18 -9.02 -10.49
C PRO A 148 11.70 -9.13 -10.27
N CYS A 149 12.51 -8.84 -11.29
CA CYS A 149 13.97 -8.90 -11.20
C CYS A 149 14.59 -7.85 -10.26
N THR A 150 13.88 -6.75 -9.96
CA THR A 150 14.37 -5.72 -9.02
C THR A 150 13.86 -5.93 -7.60
N MET A 151 12.81 -6.75 -7.43
CA MET A 151 12.12 -6.94 -6.15
C MET A 151 13.08 -7.35 -5.05
N VAL A 152 13.99 -8.30 -5.34
CA VAL A 152 14.98 -8.84 -4.37
C VAL A 152 15.82 -7.75 -3.68
N TYR A 153 16.07 -6.63 -4.36
CA TYR A 153 16.85 -5.53 -3.79
C TYR A 153 16.05 -4.67 -2.83
N PHE A 154 14.73 -4.64 -2.96
CA PHE A 154 13.84 -4.03 -1.98
C PHE A 154 13.62 -4.95 -0.79
N THR A 155 13.50 -6.26 -1.02
CA THR A 155 13.28 -7.24 0.06
C THR A 155 14.45 -7.37 1.02
N THR A 156 15.65 -7.01 0.57
CA THR A 156 16.90 -7.09 1.35
C THR A 156 17.35 -5.74 1.89
N ASN A 157 16.62 -4.66 1.58
CA ASN A 157 16.95 -3.31 2.01
C ASN A 157 15.81 -2.72 2.87
N ASP A 158 15.73 -3.22 4.11
CA ASP A 158 14.76 -2.77 5.11
C ASP A 158 14.91 -1.27 5.43
N THR A 159 16.12 -0.72 5.36
CA THR A 159 16.39 0.69 5.64
C THR A 159 15.83 1.62 4.56
N LEU A 160 15.91 1.24 3.29
CA LEU A 160 15.26 1.93 2.18
C LEU A 160 13.74 1.87 2.32
N LEU A 161 13.17 0.69 2.60
CA LEU A 161 11.73 0.53 2.78
C LEU A 161 11.20 1.33 3.97
N SER A 162 11.92 1.34 5.10
CA SER A 162 11.58 2.17 6.25
C SER A 162 11.61 3.65 5.88
N LYS A 163 12.60 4.10 5.12
CA LYS A 163 12.65 5.51 4.70
C LYS A 163 11.53 5.86 3.72
N ILE A 164 11.13 4.94 2.84
CA ILE A 164 9.96 5.11 1.97
C ILE A 164 8.67 5.19 2.81
N ALA A 165 8.55 4.39 3.87
CA ALA A 165 7.42 4.45 4.80
C ALA A 165 7.30 5.82 5.47
N ASP A 166 8.41 6.46 5.84
CA ASP A 166 8.38 7.82 6.42
C ASP A 166 7.72 8.85 5.48
N PHE A 167 7.86 8.69 4.16
CA PHE A 167 7.24 9.60 3.19
C PHE A 167 5.71 9.49 3.11
N LEU A 168 5.09 8.45 3.70
CA LEU A 168 3.63 8.41 3.87
C LEU A 168 3.13 9.55 4.79
N GLY A 169 3.99 10.02 5.70
CA GLY A 169 3.72 11.17 6.57
C GLY A 169 4.35 12.48 6.09
N ALA A 170 4.82 12.57 4.84
CA ALA A 170 5.46 13.77 4.33
C ALA A 170 4.48 14.94 4.15
N GLU A 171 4.97 16.18 4.34
CA GLU A 171 4.22 17.40 4.03
C GLU A 171 4.09 17.60 2.50
N ASP A 172 5.09 17.20 1.72
CA ASP A 172 5.02 17.27 0.26
C ASP A 172 4.07 16.18 -0.27
N GLU A 173 2.96 16.63 -0.86
CA GLU A 173 1.92 15.75 -1.39
C GLU A 173 2.40 14.83 -2.50
N ASN A 174 3.40 15.24 -3.30
CA ASN A 174 3.95 14.36 -4.34
C ASN A 174 4.77 13.23 -3.72
N GLN A 175 5.53 13.51 -2.64
CA GLN A 175 6.30 12.48 -1.94
C GLN A 175 5.36 11.45 -1.33
N LYS A 176 4.30 11.94 -0.67
CA LYS A 176 3.24 11.12 -0.10
C LYS A 176 2.55 10.25 -1.15
N GLU A 177 2.10 10.83 -2.27
CA GLU A 177 1.45 10.10 -3.36
C GLU A 177 2.36 9.01 -3.93
N ASN A 178 3.64 9.32 -4.17
CA ASN A 178 4.58 8.32 -4.68
C ASN A 178 4.84 7.20 -3.67
N ALA A 179 4.91 7.51 -2.37
CA ALA A 179 5.06 6.51 -1.31
C ALA A 179 3.84 5.57 -1.23
N ILE A 180 2.62 6.11 -1.27
CA ILE A 180 1.39 5.31 -1.32
C ILE A 180 1.40 4.40 -2.54
N LYS A 181 1.74 4.93 -3.71
CA LYS A 181 1.83 4.16 -4.95
C LYS A 181 2.85 3.01 -4.85
N ILE A 182 3.98 3.22 -4.19
CA ILE A 182 4.97 2.17 -3.92
C ILE A 182 4.35 1.04 -3.09
N PHE A 183 3.73 1.34 -1.95
CA PHE A 183 3.11 0.32 -1.10
C PHE A 183 1.91 -0.36 -1.76
N LYS A 184 1.12 0.37 -2.57
CA LYS A 184 0.09 -0.22 -3.41
C LYS A 184 0.66 -1.21 -4.42
N ASN A 185 1.79 -0.89 -5.04
CA ASN A 185 2.45 -1.80 -5.97
C ASN A 185 2.95 -3.05 -5.25
N PHE A 186 3.54 -2.92 -4.06
CA PHE A 186 3.88 -4.08 -3.22
C PHE A 186 2.67 -4.95 -2.89
N ALA A 187 1.55 -4.33 -2.50
CA ALA A 187 0.31 -5.04 -2.25
C ALA A 187 -0.23 -5.75 -3.51
N SER A 188 -0.18 -5.08 -4.67
CA SER A 188 -0.63 -5.64 -5.95
C SER A 188 0.22 -6.82 -6.42
N MET A 189 1.53 -6.79 -6.13
CA MET A 189 2.47 -7.86 -6.43
C MET A 189 2.47 -8.97 -5.39
N LYS A 190 1.55 -8.89 -4.42
CA LYS A 190 1.41 -9.82 -3.31
C LYS A 190 2.70 -10.02 -2.53
N PHE A 191 3.37 -8.92 -2.20
CA PHE A 191 4.68 -8.95 -1.57
C PHE A 191 4.62 -8.51 -0.09
N PRO A 192 4.30 -9.42 0.85
CA PRO A 192 4.05 -9.06 2.24
C PRO A 192 5.31 -8.63 3.02
N ALA A 193 6.49 -9.11 2.63
CA ALA A 193 7.72 -8.81 3.38
C ALA A 193 8.07 -7.31 3.35
N ALA A 194 7.59 -6.57 2.33
CA ALA A 194 7.74 -5.12 2.28
C ALA A 194 6.96 -4.37 3.37
N PHE A 195 6.20 -5.04 4.23
CA PHE A 195 5.47 -4.44 5.36
C PHE A 195 5.93 -4.99 6.72
N LEU A 196 6.83 -5.98 6.73
CA LEU A 196 7.20 -6.70 7.96
C LEU A 196 7.99 -5.84 8.95
N ASN A 197 8.99 -5.14 8.44
CA ASN A 197 10.04 -4.51 9.24
C ASN A 197 10.04 -2.98 9.15
N ASN A 198 8.96 -2.39 8.63
CA ASN A 198 8.81 -0.94 8.57
C ASN A 198 7.48 -0.51 9.19
N SER A 199 7.38 0.78 9.47
CA SER A 199 6.20 1.41 10.06
C SER A 199 5.12 1.77 9.03
N ALA A 200 5.11 1.18 7.83
CA ALA A 200 4.19 1.60 6.77
C ALA A 200 2.72 1.47 7.16
N ILE A 201 2.32 0.40 7.86
CA ILE A 201 0.93 0.23 8.30
C ILE A 201 0.59 1.20 9.42
N GLN A 202 1.53 1.48 10.32
CA GLN A 202 1.36 2.53 11.33
C GLN A 202 1.14 3.90 10.66
N ARG A 203 1.99 4.27 9.69
CA ARG A 203 1.85 5.54 8.94
C ARG A 203 0.53 5.60 8.16
N ILE A 204 0.11 4.51 7.54
CA ILE A 204 -1.21 4.41 6.91
C ILE A 204 -2.33 4.61 7.94
N GLY A 205 -2.19 4.05 9.14
CA GLY A 205 -3.10 4.29 10.26
C GLY A 205 -3.20 5.77 10.62
N GLU A 206 -2.06 6.46 10.73
CA GLU A 206 -1.97 7.91 10.98
C GLU A 206 -2.63 8.73 9.84
N MET A 207 -2.44 8.32 8.58
CA MET A 207 -3.08 8.97 7.43
C MET A 207 -4.61 8.85 7.47
N ILE A 208 -5.14 7.71 7.89
CA ILE A 208 -6.59 7.48 8.01
C ILE A 208 -7.22 8.36 9.08
N LEU A 209 -6.44 8.90 10.03
CA LEU A 209 -6.95 9.86 11.00
C LEU A 209 -7.31 11.22 10.39
N VAL A 210 -6.91 11.48 9.13
CA VAL A 210 -7.13 12.74 8.42
C VAL A 210 -8.16 12.52 7.30
N GLU A 211 -9.36 13.08 7.44
CA GLU A 211 -10.49 12.84 6.51
C GLU A 211 -10.18 13.19 5.05
N GLU A 212 -9.40 14.26 4.82
CA GLU A 212 -8.96 14.66 3.48
C GLU A 212 -8.11 13.56 2.82
N GLN A 213 -7.24 12.91 3.61
CA GLN A 213 -6.34 11.86 3.12
C GLN A 213 -7.12 10.58 2.81
N ILE A 214 -8.10 10.22 3.65
CA ILE A 214 -9.02 9.10 3.37
C ILE A 214 -9.74 9.33 2.04
N THR A 215 -10.29 10.53 1.85
CA THR A 215 -11.05 10.87 0.64
C THR A 215 -10.17 10.79 -0.60
N LYS A 216 -8.97 11.37 -0.52
CA LYS A 216 -8.03 11.43 -1.64
C LYS A 216 -7.46 10.08 -2.04
N TYR A 217 -7.15 9.22 -1.06
CA TYR A 217 -6.41 7.97 -1.28
C TYR A 217 -7.24 6.71 -1.00
N LYS A 218 -8.58 6.82 -0.95
CA LYS A 218 -9.52 5.75 -0.57
C LYS A 218 -9.17 4.38 -1.17
N GLU A 219 -9.15 4.28 -2.50
CA GLU A 219 -8.94 3.00 -3.20
C GLU A 219 -7.57 2.37 -2.88
N ASP A 220 -6.55 3.21 -2.81
CA ASP A 220 -5.17 2.79 -2.58
C ASP A 220 -4.99 2.30 -1.14
N LEU A 221 -5.54 3.02 -0.16
CA LEU A 221 -5.51 2.64 1.25
C LEU A 221 -6.27 1.34 1.52
N ILE A 222 -7.49 1.20 0.97
CA ILE A 222 -8.28 -0.02 1.08
C ILE A 222 -7.51 -1.22 0.50
N LYS A 223 -6.91 -1.05 -0.68
CA LYS A 223 -6.15 -2.11 -1.33
C LYS A 223 -4.93 -2.53 -0.53
N ILE A 224 -4.18 -1.57 0.02
CA ILE A 224 -3.02 -1.87 0.87
C ILE A 224 -3.48 -2.61 2.13
N LEU A 225 -4.45 -2.07 2.86
CA LEU A 225 -4.94 -2.68 4.10
C LEU A 225 -5.52 -4.08 3.88
N TYR A 226 -6.40 -4.23 2.89
CA TYR A 226 -7.02 -5.52 2.60
C TYR A 226 -5.98 -6.59 2.25
N PHE A 227 -4.99 -6.23 1.43
CA PHE A 227 -3.87 -7.11 1.13
C PHE A 227 -3.09 -7.45 2.40
N THR A 228 -2.59 -6.45 3.12
CA THR A 228 -1.68 -6.68 4.25
C THR A 228 -2.35 -7.47 5.36
N PHE A 229 -3.63 -7.21 5.67
CA PHE A 229 -4.36 -8.01 6.66
C PHE A 229 -4.69 -9.42 6.17
N SER A 230 -4.73 -9.68 4.86
CA SER A 230 -4.95 -11.04 4.34
C SER A 230 -3.70 -11.93 4.45
N TYR A 231 -2.50 -11.35 4.45
CA TYR A 231 -1.26 -12.12 4.48
C TYR A 231 -0.47 -11.97 5.79
N MET A 232 -0.52 -10.80 6.43
CA MET A 232 0.33 -10.40 7.55
C MET A 232 -0.46 -9.85 8.74
N LYS A 233 -1.65 -10.44 9.01
CA LYS A 233 -2.62 -9.97 10.02
C LYS A 233 -2.02 -9.61 11.39
N THR A 234 -1.07 -10.39 11.89
CA THR A 234 -0.45 -10.15 13.21
C THR A 234 0.45 -8.92 13.19
N VAL A 235 1.30 -8.76 12.18
CA VAL A 235 2.22 -7.61 12.11
C VAL A 235 1.47 -6.33 11.73
N ALA A 236 0.57 -6.43 10.74
CA ALA A 236 -0.30 -5.31 10.37
C ALA A 236 -1.20 -4.87 11.53
N GLY A 237 -1.75 -5.84 12.25
CA GLY A 237 -2.56 -5.62 13.44
C GLY A 237 -1.82 -4.82 14.51
N LYS A 238 -0.63 -5.29 14.92
CA LYS A 238 0.22 -4.58 15.89
C LYS A 238 0.58 -3.16 15.47
N GLN A 239 0.97 -2.97 14.21
CA GLN A 239 1.32 -1.64 13.71
C GLN A 239 0.13 -0.68 13.70
N LEU A 240 -1.04 -1.17 13.27
CA LEU A 240 -2.26 -0.36 13.24
C LEU A 240 -2.77 -0.04 14.65
N ALA A 241 -2.68 -1.00 15.57
CA ALA A 241 -3.12 -0.91 16.96
C ALA A 241 -2.39 0.17 17.79
N ILE A 242 -1.16 0.54 17.41
CA ILE A 242 -0.41 1.62 18.08
C ILE A 242 -1.00 3.01 17.79
N THR A 243 -1.81 3.13 16.74
CA THR A 243 -2.45 4.39 16.34
C THR A 243 -3.87 4.51 16.93
N GLN A 244 -4.50 5.68 16.79
CA GLN A 244 -5.92 5.86 17.11
C GLN A 244 -6.87 5.33 16.00
N CYS A 245 -6.31 4.76 14.92
CA CYS A 245 -7.06 4.29 13.76
C CYS A 245 -8.11 3.23 14.11
N PRO A 246 -7.86 2.21 14.96
CA PRO A 246 -8.85 1.20 15.32
C PRO A 246 -10.18 1.81 15.81
N THR A 247 -10.12 2.78 16.71
CA THR A 247 -11.29 3.46 17.27
C THR A 247 -12.03 4.28 16.21
N LEU A 248 -11.31 4.99 15.34
CA LEU A 248 -11.90 5.75 14.24
C LEU A 248 -12.58 4.83 13.21
N LEU A 249 -11.96 3.70 12.87
CA LEU A 249 -12.55 2.72 11.96
C LEU A 249 -13.85 2.16 12.53
N LEU A 250 -13.88 1.87 13.83
CA LEU A 250 -15.10 1.42 14.49
C LEU A 250 -16.19 2.50 14.51
N SER A 251 -15.84 3.76 14.79
CA SER A 251 -16.82 4.86 14.79
C SER A 251 -17.37 5.14 13.39
N LYS A 252 -16.56 4.99 12.33
CA LYS A 252 -17.06 5.05 10.95
C LYS A 252 -18.08 3.95 10.67
N LEU A 253 -17.88 2.73 11.22
CA LEU A 253 -18.88 1.66 11.10
C LEU A 253 -20.21 1.97 11.79
N GLN A 254 -20.21 2.67 12.94
CA GLN A 254 -21.46 3.05 13.63
C GLN A 254 -22.38 3.91 12.76
N GLY A 255 -21.81 4.71 11.85
CA GLY A 255 -22.58 5.58 10.95
C GLY A 255 -23.30 4.83 9.82
N TYR A 256 -22.82 3.65 9.41
CA TYR A 256 -23.28 2.95 8.22
C TYR A 256 -24.65 2.29 8.39
N VAL A 257 -25.51 2.46 7.38
CA VAL A 257 -26.89 1.95 7.37
C VAL A 257 -27.07 0.80 6.38
N ASN A 258 -26.24 0.72 5.32
CA ASN A 258 -26.43 -0.28 4.26
C ASN A 258 -25.11 -0.68 3.56
N GLU A 259 -24.94 -1.96 3.21
CA GLU A 259 -23.75 -2.50 2.52
C GLU A 259 -23.76 -2.30 0.99
N GLU A 260 -24.78 -1.64 0.43
CA GLU A 260 -24.95 -1.44 -1.02
C GLU A 260 -24.34 -0.14 -1.58
N THR A 261 -23.83 0.76 -0.74
CA THR A 261 -23.23 2.04 -1.17
C THR A 261 -21.73 1.93 -1.43
N GLU A 262 -21.09 2.91 -2.08
CA GLU A 262 -19.62 2.96 -2.27
C GLU A 262 -18.84 2.95 -0.94
N ASP A 263 -19.48 3.28 0.17
CA ASP A 263 -18.93 3.16 1.52
C ASP A 263 -18.82 1.70 2.00
N SER A 264 -19.43 0.77 1.26
CA SER A 264 -19.34 -0.66 1.52
C SER A 264 -17.92 -1.20 1.41
N GLU A 265 -17.03 -0.61 0.60
CA GLU A 265 -15.65 -1.07 0.51
C GLU A 265 -14.87 -0.82 1.80
N TRP A 266 -15.05 0.36 2.41
CA TRP A 266 -14.50 0.65 3.73
C TRP A 266 -15.11 -0.26 4.77
N SER A 267 -16.43 -0.45 4.77
CA SER A 267 -17.07 -1.36 5.71
C SER A 267 -16.52 -2.79 5.61
N ARG A 268 -16.42 -3.34 4.39
CA ARG A 268 -15.81 -4.66 4.14
C ARG A 268 -14.35 -4.72 4.58
N CYS A 269 -13.58 -3.67 4.33
CA CYS A 269 -12.18 -3.57 4.74
C CYS A 269 -12.06 -3.58 6.27
N ILE A 270 -12.85 -2.76 6.97
CA ILE A 270 -12.86 -2.67 8.43
C ILE A 270 -13.29 -4.00 9.05
N CYS A 271 -14.38 -4.61 8.57
CA CYS A 271 -14.81 -5.93 9.02
C CYS A 271 -13.71 -6.99 8.81
N SER A 272 -13.02 -6.96 7.67
CA SER A 272 -11.89 -7.87 7.38
C SER A 272 -10.73 -7.67 8.35
N ILE A 273 -10.39 -6.42 8.68
CA ILE A 273 -9.36 -6.07 9.68
C ILE A 273 -9.75 -6.60 11.05
N LEU A 274 -10.96 -6.25 11.52
CA LEU A 274 -11.46 -6.61 12.84
C LEU A 274 -11.60 -8.12 13.02
N ASN A 275 -12.02 -8.86 11.99
CA ASN A 275 -12.07 -10.32 12.05
C ASN A 275 -10.68 -10.94 12.21
N LYS A 276 -9.67 -10.38 11.54
CA LYS A 276 -8.34 -10.99 11.41
C LYS A 276 -7.35 -10.61 12.51
N SER A 277 -7.59 -9.53 13.26
CA SER A 277 -6.61 -9.00 14.21
C SER A 277 -7.16 -8.81 15.61
N HIS A 278 -6.64 -9.62 16.54
CA HIS A 278 -6.81 -9.43 17.99
C HIS A 278 -6.24 -8.07 18.43
N ASP A 279 -5.03 -7.71 18.00
CA ASP A 279 -4.37 -6.46 18.42
C ASP A 279 -5.21 -5.22 18.11
N VAL A 280 -5.89 -5.18 16.96
CA VAL A 280 -6.79 -4.08 16.59
C VAL A 280 -8.05 -4.06 17.46
N ARG A 281 -8.64 -5.22 17.74
CA ARG A 281 -9.80 -5.32 18.65
C ARG A 281 -9.42 -4.91 20.06
N GLU A 282 -8.27 -5.35 20.55
CA GLU A 282 -7.74 -4.96 21.86
C GLU A 282 -7.49 -3.45 21.96
N ALA A 283 -6.97 -2.82 20.92
CA ALA A 283 -6.76 -1.37 20.87
C ALA A 283 -8.07 -0.55 20.88
N ILE A 284 -9.16 -1.10 20.34
CA ILE A 284 -10.51 -0.52 20.50
C ILE A 284 -10.95 -0.57 21.96
N GLY A 285 -10.67 -1.70 22.62
CA GLY A 285 -10.94 -1.93 24.03
C GLY A 285 -12.42 -1.97 24.41
N THR A 286 -12.67 -2.17 25.70
CA THR A 286 -14.01 -2.28 26.28
C THR A 286 -14.87 -1.04 26.01
N SER A 287 -14.32 0.17 26.16
CA SER A 287 -15.07 1.41 25.94
C SER A 287 -15.54 1.58 24.50
N GLY A 288 -14.69 1.22 23.52
CA GLY A 288 -15.05 1.30 22.11
C GLY A 288 -16.15 0.29 21.76
N LEU A 289 -16.05 -0.93 22.29
CA LEU A 289 -17.08 -1.96 22.08
C LEU A 289 -18.42 -1.57 22.72
N ILE A 290 -18.44 -1.05 23.95
CA ILE A 290 -19.67 -0.56 24.59
C ILE A 290 -20.32 0.53 23.75
N SER A 291 -19.55 1.54 23.34
CA SER A 291 -20.05 2.61 22.46
C SER A 291 -20.64 2.05 21.17
N PHE A 292 -20.02 1.02 20.59
CA PHE A 292 -20.52 0.36 19.39
C PHE A 292 -21.83 -0.39 19.63
N ILE A 293 -21.99 -1.08 20.76
CA ILE A 293 -23.24 -1.74 21.14
C ILE A 293 -24.37 -0.71 21.29
N ASP A 294 -24.10 0.39 22.00
CA ASP A 294 -25.12 1.39 22.34
C ASP A 294 -25.57 2.24 21.14
N ASN A 295 -24.64 2.53 20.21
CA ASN A 295 -24.87 3.51 19.14
C ASN A 295 -24.81 2.92 17.73
N GLY A 296 -24.43 1.65 17.60
CA GLY A 296 -24.31 0.99 16.31
C GLY A 296 -25.67 0.74 15.67
N LYS A 297 -25.75 0.91 14.36
CA LYS A 297 -26.96 0.57 13.59
C LYS A 297 -26.94 -0.91 13.25
N GLU A 298 -28.04 -1.61 13.53
CA GLU A 298 -28.23 -3.07 13.37
C GLU A 298 -28.25 -3.57 11.90
N CYS A 299 -27.21 -3.23 11.14
CA CYS A 299 -26.94 -3.75 9.79
C CYS A 299 -26.03 -4.99 9.85
N LEU A 300 -25.84 -5.68 8.72
CA LEU A 300 -24.97 -6.87 8.66
C LEU A 300 -23.55 -6.63 9.22
N SER A 301 -22.98 -5.45 8.99
CA SER A 301 -21.65 -5.09 9.51
C SER A 301 -21.65 -4.97 11.05
N PHE A 302 -22.74 -4.54 11.67
CA PHE A 302 -22.87 -4.50 13.13
C PHE A 302 -22.82 -5.91 13.72
N TRP A 303 -23.59 -6.83 13.16
CA TRP A 303 -23.59 -8.24 13.58
C TRP A 303 -22.23 -8.90 13.38
N LYS A 304 -21.53 -8.59 12.28
CA LYS A 304 -20.15 -9.04 12.02
C LYS A 304 -19.21 -8.57 13.13
N VAL A 305 -19.22 -7.28 13.45
CA VAL A 305 -18.36 -6.73 14.50
C VAL A 305 -18.60 -7.39 15.85
N LEU A 306 -19.86 -7.52 16.29
CA LEU A 306 -20.17 -8.20 17.55
C LEU A 306 -19.65 -9.65 17.56
N SER A 307 -19.81 -10.37 16.45
CA SER A 307 -19.29 -11.74 16.30
C SER A 307 -17.76 -11.82 16.41
N TYR A 308 -17.04 -10.82 15.90
CA TYR A 308 -15.58 -10.79 15.96
C TYR A 308 -15.08 -10.54 17.38
N PHE A 309 -15.75 -9.68 18.15
CA PHE A 309 -15.40 -9.47 19.56
C PHE A 309 -15.73 -10.69 20.44
N ALA A 310 -16.69 -11.53 20.06
CA ALA A 310 -16.95 -12.79 20.78
C ALA A 310 -15.75 -13.78 20.73
N GLN A 311 -14.85 -13.64 19.75
CA GLN A 311 -13.63 -14.45 19.67
C GLN A 311 -12.71 -14.22 20.89
N ASP A 312 -12.71 -13.00 21.43
CA ASP A 312 -11.81 -12.59 22.50
C ASP A 312 -12.44 -12.78 23.88
N ALA A 313 -11.66 -13.21 24.87
CA ALA A 313 -12.16 -13.43 26.22
C ALA A 313 -12.74 -12.14 26.85
N TRP A 314 -12.03 -11.03 26.71
CA TRP A 314 -12.48 -9.72 27.21
C TRP A 314 -13.70 -9.21 26.43
N GLY A 315 -13.77 -9.49 25.13
CA GLY A 315 -14.90 -9.11 24.28
C GLY A 315 -16.17 -9.87 24.68
N ARG A 316 -16.07 -11.17 24.99
CA ARG A 316 -17.19 -11.95 25.54
C ARG A 316 -17.69 -11.41 26.88
N VAL A 317 -16.79 -11.05 27.79
CA VAL A 317 -17.17 -10.43 29.08
C VAL A 317 -17.98 -9.16 28.82
N THR A 318 -17.46 -8.27 27.96
CA THR A 318 -18.11 -7.00 27.62
C THR A 318 -19.48 -7.23 26.96
N LEU A 319 -19.58 -8.16 26.01
CA LEU A 319 -20.85 -8.49 25.35
C LEU A 319 -21.90 -9.02 26.34
N ARG A 320 -21.50 -9.75 27.39
CA ARG A 320 -22.44 -10.21 28.44
C ARG A 320 -22.88 -9.07 29.35
N GLU A 321 -21.94 -8.24 29.79
CA GLU A 321 -22.21 -7.19 30.79
C GLU A 321 -23.01 -6.02 30.21
N TYR A 322 -22.88 -5.75 28.91
CA TYR A 322 -23.47 -4.60 28.23
C TYR A 322 -24.49 -5.01 27.17
N SER A 323 -25.25 -6.09 27.41
CA SER A 323 -26.38 -6.54 26.57
C SER A 323 -26.07 -6.92 25.11
N GLY A 324 -24.82 -6.87 24.66
CA GLY A 324 -24.43 -7.28 23.30
C GLY A 324 -24.76 -8.75 22.99
N LEU A 325 -24.64 -9.65 23.97
CA LEU A 325 -25.06 -11.06 23.82
C LEU A 325 -26.58 -11.19 23.71
N ASP A 326 -27.35 -10.37 24.45
CA ASP A 326 -28.81 -10.38 24.35
C ASP A 326 -29.27 -9.91 22.97
N LEU A 327 -28.61 -8.89 22.38
CA LEU A 327 -28.86 -8.45 21.00
C LEU A 327 -28.61 -9.58 19.99
N ILE A 328 -27.48 -10.28 20.11
CA ILE A 328 -27.14 -11.44 19.24
C ILE A 328 -28.23 -12.51 19.32
N ILE A 329 -28.67 -12.86 20.53
CA ILE A 329 -29.69 -13.91 20.75
C ILE A 329 -31.03 -13.48 20.17
N ASN A 330 -31.47 -12.27 20.46
CA ASN A 330 -32.74 -11.75 19.97
C ASN A 330 -32.76 -11.71 18.44
N HIS A 331 -31.71 -11.16 17.81
CA HIS A 331 -31.64 -11.08 16.35
C HIS A 331 -31.55 -12.45 15.69
N LEU A 332 -30.87 -13.42 16.31
CA LEU A 332 -30.83 -14.80 15.83
C LEU A 332 -32.22 -15.46 15.80
N LEU A 333 -33.06 -15.16 16.79
CA LEU A 333 -34.42 -15.69 16.88
C LEU A 333 -35.39 -15.02 15.89
N THR A 334 -35.18 -13.73 15.60
CA THR A 334 -36.08 -12.93 14.75
C THR A 334 -35.66 -12.85 13.28
N SER A 335 -34.37 -12.95 12.98
CA SER A 335 -33.86 -12.86 11.60
C SER A 335 -34.39 -14.03 10.76
N ASN A 336 -34.61 -13.78 9.46
CA ASN A 336 -34.91 -14.82 8.48
C ASN A 336 -33.74 -15.04 7.51
N ASP A 337 -32.68 -14.23 7.59
CA ASP A 337 -31.51 -14.33 6.73
C ASP A 337 -30.58 -15.44 7.24
N VAL A 338 -30.34 -16.44 6.37
CA VAL A 338 -29.46 -17.58 6.67
C VAL A 338 -28.03 -17.13 6.92
N VAL A 339 -27.54 -16.13 6.18
CA VAL A 339 -26.16 -15.63 6.30
C VAL A 339 -25.97 -14.98 7.67
N GLU A 340 -26.92 -14.14 8.09
CA GLU A 340 -26.91 -13.54 9.42
C GLU A 340 -26.97 -14.60 10.52
N LYS A 341 -27.85 -15.60 10.37
CA LYS A 341 -27.95 -16.69 11.36
C LYS A 341 -26.65 -17.46 11.52
N CYS A 342 -26.00 -17.86 10.41
CA CYS A 342 -24.73 -18.56 10.45
C CYS A 342 -23.65 -17.75 11.19
N LEU A 343 -23.58 -16.45 10.94
CA LEU A 343 -22.67 -15.54 11.61
C LEU A 343 -22.91 -15.46 13.13
N LEU A 344 -24.16 -15.29 13.54
CA LEU A 344 -24.54 -15.21 14.95
C LEU A 344 -24.34 -16.55 15.68
N TYR A 345 -24.56 -17.68 15.01
CA TYR A 345 -24.24 -19.00 15.56
C TYR A 345 -22.75 -19.17 15.85
N GLU A 346 -21.88 -18.73 14.94
CA GLU A 346 -20.43 -18.78 15.17
C GLU A 346 -20.04 -17.88 16.36
N ALA A 347 -20.68 -16.72 16.52
CA ALA A 347 -20.51 -15.89 17.71
C ALA A 347 -20.88 -16.63 18.99
N LEU A 348 -22.06 -17.27 19.03
CA LEU A 348 -22.55 -18.03 20.19
C LEU A 348 -21.65 -19.20 20.57
N ARG A 349 -21.03 -19.85 19.58
CA ARG A 349 -20.07 -20.95 19.82
C ARG A 349 -18.94 -20.51 20.75
N HIS A 350 -18.44 -19.28 20.61
CA HIS A 350 -17.39 -18.77 21.49
C HIS A 350 -17.85 -18.61 22.94
N PHE A 351 -19.15 -18.38 23.19
CA PHE A 351 -19.72 -18.34 24.54
C PHE A 351 -19.98 -19.72 25.13
N ILE A 352 -20.26 -20.73 24.31
CA ILE A 352 -20.43 -22.12 24.78
C ILE A 352 -19.11 -22.67 25.32
N HIS A 353 -17.99 -22.32 24.68
CA HIS A 353 -16.65 -22.70 25.13
C HIS A 353 -16.16 -21.88 26.35
N ASP A 354 -16.94 -20.91 26.82
CA ASP A 354 -16.67 -20.11 28.01
C ASP A 354 -17.60 -20.56 29.15
N SER A 355 -17.04 -21.04 30.26
CA SER A 355 -17.82 -21.51 31.41
C SER A 355 -18.84 -20.50 31.95
N VAL A 356 -18.54 -19.20 31.88
CA VAL A 356 -19.48 -18.15 32.28
C VAL A 356 -20.49 -17.87 31.17
N GLY A 357 -20.05 -17.98 29.91
CA GLY A 357 -20.91 -17.86 28.74
C GLY A 357 -22.00 -18.93 28.70
N ILE A 358 -21.66 -20.20 28.87
CA ILE A 358 -22.64 -21.29 28.88
C ILE A 358 -23.63 -21.16 30.05
N ALA A 359 -23.17 -20.77 31.24
CA ALA A 359 -24.05 -20.51 32.38
C ALA A 359 -25.07 -19.41 32.07
N TYR A 360 -24.64 -18.31 31.48
CA TYR A 360 -25.52 -17.22 31.05
C TYR A 360 -26.57 -17.68 30.04
N LEU A 361 -26.15 -18.45 29.01
CA LEU A 361 -27.06 -18.99 28.00
C LEU A 361 -28.11 -19.93 28.62
N CYS A 362 -27.70 -20.78 29.56
CA CYS A 362 -28.62 -21.68 30.26
C CYS A 362 -29.65 -20.92 31.11
N MET A 363 -29.25 -19.81 31.74
CA MET A 363 -30.18 -18.96 32.50
C MET A 363 -31.20 -18.24 31.60
N LYS A 364 -30.85 -17.95 30.36
CA LYS A 364 -31.73 -17.26 29.41
C LYS A 364 -32.82 -18.15 28.80
N GLY A 365 -32.77 -19.48 28.99
CA GLY A 365 -33.88 -20.43 28.80
C GLY A 365 -34.43 -20.64 27.37
N ASP A 366 -34.56 -19.57 26.58
CA ASP A 366 -35.24 -19.56 25.28
C ASP A 366 -34.44 -20.20 24.15
N LEU A 367 -33.11 -20.24 24.27
CA LEU A 367 -32.19 -20.87 23.32
C LEU A 367 -32.17 -22.40 23.42
N PHE A 368 -32.56 -22.99 24.55
CA PHE A 368 -32.52 -24.45 24.73
C PHE A 368 -33.90 -25.09 24.62
N ARG A 369 -34.87 -24.36 24.07
CA ARG A 369 -36.15 -24.95 23.70
C ARG A 369 -35.90 -26.01 22.60
N PRO A 370 -36.59 -27.17 22.66
CA PRO A 370 -36.39 -28.25 21.69
C PRO A 370 -36.47 -27.79 20.23
N GLU A 371 -37.34 -26.82 19.91
CA GLU A 371 -37.50 -26.31 18.54
C GLU A 371 -36.28 -25.54 18.03
N PHE A 372 -35.48 -24.94 18.93
CA PHE A 372 -34.28 -24.20 18.57
C PHE A 372 -33.07 -25.12 18.38
N ILE A 373 -32.89 -26.11 19.26
CA ILE A 373 -31.85 -27.14 19.12
C ILE A 373 -32.05 -27.93 17.82
N GLU A 374 -33.30 -28.26 17.47
CA GLU A 374 -33.63 -28.93 16.22
C GLU A 374 -33.29 -28.07 14.98
N ARG A 375 -33.46 -26.75 15.05
CA ARG A 375 -33.05 -25.81 14.00
C ARG A 375 -31.53 -25.73 13.86
N ILE A 376 -30.77 -25.67 14.95
CA ILE A 376 -29.29 -25.69 14.90
C ILE A 376 -28.78 -26.95 14.20
N VAL A 377 -29.27 -28.12 14.61
CA VAL A 377 -28.84 -29.42 14.07
C VAL A 377 -29.18 -29.54 12.58
N ARG A 378 -30.33 -29.02 12.14
CA ARG A 378 -30.70 -29.01 10.71
C ARG A 378 -29.88 -28.05 9.86
N THR A 379 -29.36 -26.95 10.43
CA THR A 379 -28.56 -25.96 9.69
C THR A 379 -27.11 -26.42 9.47
N GLN A 380 -26.62 -27.42 10.23
CA GLN A 380 -25.29 -28.02 10.05
C GLN A 380 -25.23 -29.12 8.95
N ILE A 381 -26.33 -29.37 8.23
CA ILE A 381 -26.45 -30.42 7.19
C ILE A 381 -26.33 -29.84 5.76
N ILE A 382 -26.01 -28.55 5.60
CA ILE A 382 -25.68 -27.89 4.33
C ILE A 382 -24.26 -27.32 4.45
#